data_AF-A0A2E8PWA3-F1
#
_entry.id   AF-A0A2E8PWA3-F1
#
_cell.length_a   1.000
_cell.length_b   1.000
_cell.length_c   1.000
_cell.angle_alpha   90.00
_cell.angle_beta   90.00
_cell.angle_gamma   90.00
#
_symmetry.space_group_name_H-M   'P 1'
#
loop_
_entity.id
_entity.type
_entity.pdbx_description
1 polymer ?
#
loop_
_entity_poly.entity_id
_entity_poly.type
_entity_poly.pdbx_seq_one_letter_code
_entity_poly.pdbx_strand_id
1 'polypeptide(L)' 'MEQLEDFKPFRAEIECSQCHYQMAIMLQPVHMEIPIQCPACGHNLTYVIRKSIRQHLKEAFALLG' A
#
# COMPACT_ATOMS: atom_id res chain seq x y z
N MET A 1 -16.21 -9.28 -8.65
CA MET A 1 -15.84 -8.61 -7.38
C MET A 1 -14.88 -9.55 -6.70
N GLU A 2 -13.64 -9.58 -7.16
CA GLU A 2 -12.63 -10.55 -6.69
C GLU A 2 -12.07 -10.07 -5.36
N GLN A 3 -11.95 -11.03 -4.45
CA GLN A 3 -12.13 -10.89 -3.02
C GLN A 3 -11.01 -10.12 -2.31
N LEU A 4 -11.40 -9.08 -1.56
CA LEU A 4 -10.61 -8.52 -0.46
C LEU A 4 -10.46 -9.51 0.72
N GLU A 5 -11.15 -10.67 0.68
CA GLU A 5 -11.23 -11.63 1.77
C GLU A 5 -9.89 -12.32 2.08
N ASP A 6 -8.99 -12.44 1.09
CA ASP A 6 -7.65 -13.02 1.27
C ASP A 6 -6.55 -11.98 1.53
N PHE A 7 -6.89 -10.69 1.64
CA PHE A 7 -5.87 -9.67 1.90
C PHE A 7 -5.34 -9.83 3.33
N LYS A 8 -4.13 -10.37 3.44
CA LYS A 8 -3.39 -10.38 4.70
C LYS A 8 -2.61 -9.07 4.86
N PRO A 9 -2.71 -8.38 6.01
CA PRO A 9 -1.88 -7.22 6.29
C PRO A 9 -0.39 -7.52 6.15
N PHE A 10 0.36 -6.58 5.56
CA PHE A 10 1.80 -6.73 5.36
C PHE A 10 2.54 -5.43 5.63
N ARG A 11 3.82 -5.53 6.01
CA ARG A 11 4.69 -4.38 6.22
C ARG A 11 5.22 -3.91 4.86
N ALA A 12 5.13 -2.61 4.60
CA ALA A 12 5.73 -1.97 3.43
C ALA A 12 6.59 -0.78 3.87
N GLU A 13 7.67 -0.55 3.13
CA GLU A 13 8.49 0.67 3.24
C GLU A 13 8.17 1.57 2.06
N ILE A 14 7.84 2.82 2.36
CA ILE A 14 7.35 3.79 1.39
C ILE A 14 8.16 5.05 1.54
N GLU A 15 8.70 5.51 0.42
CA GLU A 15 9.36 6.80 0.32
C GLU A 15 8.40 7.80 -0.34
N CYS A 16 8.23 8.97 0.28
CA CYS A 16 7.53 10.08 -0.32
C CYS A 16 8.39 10.69 -1.44
N SER A 17 7.90 10.66 -2.67
CA SER A 17 8.61 11.20 -3.84
C SER A 17 8.86 12.71 -3.78
N GLN A 18 8.17 13.46 -2.92
CA GLN A 18 8.29 14.91 -2.85
C GLN A 18 9.27 15.40 -1.78
N CYS A 19 9.33 14.74 -0.62
CA CYS A 19 10.18 15.16 0.49
C CYS A 19 11.19 14.09 0.91
N HIS A 20 11.24 12.97 0.19
CA HIS A 20 12.10 11.81 0.48
C HIS A 20 11.92 11.23 1.88
N TYR A 21 10.79 11.54 2.53
CA TYR A 21 10.46 10.98 3.83
C TYR A 21 10.15 9.49 3.68
N GLN A 22 10.94 8.67 4.36
CA GLN A 22 10.76 7.23 4.41
C GLN A 22 9.90 6.86 5.61
N MET A 23 8.91 5.99 5.38
CA MET A 23 8.05 5.46 6.42
C MET A 23 7.85 3.96 6.25
N ALA A 24 7.81 3.25 7.37
CA ALA A 24 7.30 1.89 7.43
C ALA A 24 5.82 1.93 7.83
N ILE A 25 4.96 1.29 7.04
CA ILE A 25 3.52 1.23 7.31
C ILE A 25 3.01 -0.20 7.18
N MET A 26 2.07 -0.58 8.05
CA MET A 26 1.31 -1.81 7.89
C MET A 26 0.16 -1.55 6.91
N LEU A 27 0.27 -2.09 5.70
CA LEU A 27 -0.78 -1.99 4.69
C LEU A 27 -1.90 -2.99 5.00
N GLN A 28 -3.13 -2.52 4.84
CA GLN A 28 -4.38 -3.15 5.27
C GLN A 28 -5.47 -2.82 4.24
N PRO A 29 -6.56 -3.60 4.15
CA PRO A 29 -7.62 -3.37 3.17
C PRO A 29 -8.18 -1.93 3.19
N VAL A 30 -8.34 -1.35 4.38
CA VAL A 30 -8.83 0.02 4.57
C VAL A 30 -8.00 1.07 3.82
N HIS A 31 -6.70 0.84 3.65
CA HIS A 31 -5.79 1.73 2.91
C HIS A 31 -6.06 1.76 1.40
N MET A 32 -6.92 0.88 0.88
CA MET A 32 -7.45 0.96 -0.48
C MET A 32 -8.61 1.97 -0.60
N GLU A 33 -9.32 2.24 0.48
CA GLU A 33 -10.53 3.07 0.48
C GLU A 33 -10.23 4.51 0.91
N ILE A 34 -9.28 4.70 1.82
CA ILE A 34 -8.94 6.01 2.37
C ILE A 34 -7.74 6.65 1.64
N PRO A 35 -7.72 7.99 1.47
CA PRO A 35 -6.53 8.69 1.03
C PRO A 35 -5.47 8.68 2.13
N ILE A 36 -4.21 8.55 1.75
CA ILE A 36 -3.08 8.55 2.67
C ILE A 36 -2.14 9.66 2.28
N GLN A 37 -1.73 10.45 3.27
CA GLN A 37 -0.85 11.59 3.11
C GLN A 37 0.49 11.32 3.76
N CYS A 38 1.53 11.93 3.22
CA CYS A 38 2.84 11.97 3.83
C CYS A 38 2.75 12.77 5.14
N PRO A 39 3.16 12.21 6.29
CA PRO A 39 3.10 12.91 7.56
C PRO A 39 4.10 14.07 7.63
N ALA A 40 5.13 14.09 6.77
CA ALA A 40 6.15 15.15 6.75
C ALA A 40 5.76 16.37 5.90
N CYS A 41 5.05 16.17 4.78
CA CYS A 41 4.76 17.27 3.83
C CYS A 41 3.30 17.34 3.35
N GLY A 42 2.42 16.44 3.80
CA GLY A 42 1.03 16.38 3.37
C GLY A 42 0.82 15.85 1.95
N HIS A 43 1.88 15.50 1.22
CA HIS A 43 1.78 14.98 -0.15
C HIS A 43 0.94 13.69 -0.20
N ASN A 44 0.12 13.54 -1.22
CA ASN A 44 -0.76 12.39 -1.37
C ASN A 44 0.03 11.13 -1.79
N LEU A 45 0.05 10.11 -0.94
CA LEU A 45 0.72 8.82 -1.15
C LEU A 45 -0.24 7.70 -1.57
N THR A 46 -1.53 7.98 -1.74
CA THR A 46 -2.58 7.00 -2.03
C THR A 46 -2.25 6.15 -3.25
N TYR A 47 -1.74 6.77 -4.32
CA TYR A 47 -1.37 6.03 -5.53
C TYR A 47 -0.25 5.03 -5.27
N VAL A 48 0.80 5.44 -4.55
CA VAL A 48 1.96 4.60 -4.23
C VAL A 48 1.53 3.42 -3.35
N ILE A 49 0.71 3.68 -2.34
CA ILE A 49 0.20 2.64 -1.42
C ILE A 49 -0.67 1.63 -2.16
N ARG A 50 -1.64 2.10 -2.95
CA ARG A 50 -2.51 1.21 -3.73
C ARG A 50 -1.72 0.39 -4.75
N LYS A 51 -0.67 0.96 -5.35
CA LYS A 51 0.23 0.22 -6.25
C LYS A 51 0.96 -0.90 -5.51
N SER A 52 1.50 -0.62 -4.32
CA SER A 52 2.17 -1.61 -3.46
C SER A 52 1.23 -2.76 -3.08
N ILE A 53 0.00 -2.44 -2.65
CA ILE A 53 -1.05 -3.44 -2.34
C ILE A 53 -1.35 -4.32 -3.55
N ARG A 54 -1.58 -3.74 -4.73
CA ARG A 54 -1.87 -4.50 -5.94
C ARG A 54 -0.71 -5.40 -6.37
N GLN A 55 0.52 -4.93 -6.20
CA GLN A 55 1.71 -5.72 -6.50
C GLN A 55 1.81 -6.92 -5.55
N HIS A 56 1.66 -6.70 -4.25
CA HIS A 56 1.71 -7.78 -3.27
C HIS A 56 0.64 -8.85 -3.52
N LEU A 57 -0.58 -8.43 -3.85
CA LEU A 57 -1.66 -9.36 -4.22
C LEU A 57 -1.29 -10.18 -5.46
N LYS A 58 -0.76 -9.55 -6.52
CA LYS A 58 -0.33 -10.27 -7.72
C LYS A 58 0.75 -11.32 -7.42
N GLU A 59 1.73 -10.97 -6.58
CA GLU A 59 2.80 -11.88 -6.17
C GLU A 59 2.25 -13.05 -5.34
N ALA A 60 1.32 -12.79 -4.42
CA ALA A 60 0.66 -13.84 -3.64
C ALA A 60 -0.13 -14.81 -4.53
N PHE A 61 -0.88 -14.31 -5.52
CA PHE A 61 -1.61 -15.15 -6.46
C PHE A 61 -0.69 -15.96 -7.38
N ALA A 62 0.46 -15.41 -7.78
CA ALA A 62 1.43 -16.12 -8.61
C ALA A 62 2.09 -17.31 -7.91
N LEU A 63 2.12 -17.32 -6.58
CA LEU A 63 2.67 -18.43 -5.78
C LEU A 63 1.65 -19.54 -5.48
N LEU A 64 0.36 -19.27 -5.72
CA LEU A 64 -0.74 -20.23 -5.49
C LEU A 64 -1.18 -20.96 -6.78
N GLY A 65 -0.60 -20.61 -7.94
CA GLY A 65 -0.91 -21.17 -9.26
C GLY A 65 0.11 -22.18 -9.76
#